data_AF-A0A0S7Y6T3-F1
#
_entry.id   AF-A0A0S7Y6T3-F1
#
_cell.length_a   1.000
_cell.length_b   1.000
_cell.length_c   1.000
_cell.angle_alpha   90.00
_cell.angle_beta   90.00
_cell.angle_gamma   90.00
#
_symmetry.space_group_name_H-M   'P 1'
#
loop_
_entity.id
_entity.type
_entity.pdbx_description
1 polymer ?
#
loop_
_entity_poly.entity_id
_entity_poly.type
_entity_poly.pdbx_seq_one_letter_code
_entity_poly.pdbx_strand_id
1 'polypeptide(L)'
;MMDPNQTSQIQSALATAQSIFIALPQKPSFDQVAAGLGFYLSLAKANKNVNIGSPTEMIVEYSSLVGVDKIKDTFQGGKDSLVVSFDYIEDAIEKVSYNIEEGKFNLVIKPKAGHPPLDSKKVNYSYTGGKVDLIFTIGVTSLGSLGKIYQGNQKFFDESQIFNLDNNPQNQRYGQINLVEPRAASISQQVAFLIAQLRLPTNGDIGTNLILGIERATRQFASPKVDSATFEAAAFCLKMGARRKMKPFLKERRGKPPLKPMPPKVSAKKPPPEPEEEEKPKPDWLEPKIYKGEGRV
;
A
#
# COMPACT_ATOMS: atom_id res chain seq x y z
N MET A 1 -21.37 6.54 -3.49
CA MET A 1 -21.01 7.90 -3.03
C MET A 1 -21.26 7.99 -1.54
N MET A 2 -20.32 8.56 -0.78
CA MET A 2 -20.49 8.77 0.67
C MET A 2 -21.59 9.80 0.94
N ASP A 3 -22.29 9.65 2.06
CA ASP A 3 -23.34 10.59 2.49
C ASP A 3 -22.73 12.00 2.70
N PRO A 4 -23.33 13.07 2.11
CA PRO A 4 -22.88 14.45 2.31
C PRO A 4 -22.79 14.86 3.79
N ASN A 5 -23.66 14.33 4.66
CA ASN A 5 -23.64 14.61 6.09
C ASN A 5 -22.39 14.01 6.75
N GLN A 6 -22.09 12.73 6.45
CA GLN A 6 -20.88 12.07 6.94
C GLN A 6 -19.62 12.78 6.45
N THR A 7 -19.61 13.20 5.19
CA THR A 7 -18.47 13.94 4.61
C THR A 7 -18.21 15.25 5.36
N SER A 8 -19.27 16.00 5.69
CA SER A 8 -19.18 17.25 6.43
C SER A 8 -18.65 17.01 7.85
N GLN A 9 -19.14 15.97 8.54
CA GLN A 9 -18.66 15.60 9.87
C GLN A 9 -17.17 15.23 9.88
N ILE A 10 -16.71 14.46 8.87
CA ILE A 10 -15.30 14.10 8.73
C ILE A 10 -14.45 15.35 8.47
N GLN A 11 -14.91 16.27 7.62
CA GLN A 11 -14.20 17.54 7.37
C GLN A 11 -14.08 18.38 8.64
N SER A 12 -15.16 18.52 9.41
CA SER A 12 -15.13 19.24 10.69
C SER A 12 -14.17 18.60 11.70
N ALA A 13 -14.20 17.27 11.84
CA ALA A 13 -13.29 16.55 12.73
C ALA A 13 -11.83 16.67 12.28
N LEU A 14 -11.55 16.60 10.98
CA LEU A 14 -10.21 16.82 10.44
C LEU A 14 -9.73 18.26 10.63
N ALA A 15 -10.62 19.24 10.58
CA ALA A 15 -10.26 20.64 10.82
C ALA A 15 -9.81 20.86 12.27
N THR A 16 -10.54 20.30 13.24
CA THR A 16 -10.27 20.47 14.67
C THR A 16 -9.18 19.55 15.21
N ALA A 17 -9.00 18.36 14.63
CA ALA A 17 -8.01 17.40 15.10
C ALA A 17 -6.57 17.92 14.93
N GLN A 18 -5.81 17.86 16.02
CA GLN A 18 -4.38 18.15 16.07
C GLN A 18 -3.54 16.89 15.95
N SER A 19 -4.04 15.77 16.49
CA SER A 19 -3.37 14.47 16.50
C SER A 19 -4.29 13.41 15.87
N ILE A 20 -3.82 12.80 14.78
CA ILE A 20 -4.55 11.77 14.03
C ILE A 20 -3.75 10.46 14.06
N PHE A 21 -4.42 9.35 14.37
CA PHE A 21 -3.83 8.03 14.30
C PHE A 21 -4.53 7.17 13.23
N ILE A 22 -3.77 6.52 12.36
CA ILE A 22 -4.26 5.56 11.38
C ILE A 22 -3.90 4.15 11.87
N ALA A 23 -4.91 3.35 12.15
CA ALA A 23 -4.76 1.99 12.64
C ALA A 23 -5.06 0.97 11.52
N LEU A 24 -4.12 0.06 11.31
CA LEU A 24 -4.24 -1.08 10.41
C LEU A 24 -4.43 -2.39 11.20
N PRO A 25 -5.13 -3.39 10.64
CA PRO A 25 -5.37 -4.65 11.33
C PRO A 25 -4.09 -5.45 11.53
N GLN A 26 -4.16 -6.49 12.38
CA GLN A 26 -3.13 -7.52 12.46
C GLN A 26 -3.07 -8.28 11.12
N LYS A 27 -1.84 -8.51 10.63
CA LYS A 27 -1.55 -9.12 9.31
C LYS A 27 -2.30 -8.41 8.17
N PRO A 28 -2.02 -7.12 7.94
CA PRO A 28 -2.77 -6.35 6.96
C PRO A 28 -2.50 -6.86 5.54
N SER A 29 -3.52 -6.83 4.69
CA SER A 29 -3.35 -7.12 3.27
C SER A 29 -2.57 -5.99 2.58
N PHE A 30 -1.98 -6.28 1.42
CA PHE A 30 -1.28 -5.26 0.62
C PHE A 30 -2.17 -4.05 0.32
N ASP A 31 -3.46 -4.28 0.06
CA ASP A 31 -4.42 -3.22 -0.20
C ASP A 31 -4.67 -2.34 1.04
N GLN A 32 -4.74 -2.93 2.23
CA GLN A 32 -4.92 -2.19 3.49
C GLN A 32 -3.71 -1.30 3.78
N VAL A 33 -2.50 -1.83 3.58
CA VAL A 33 -1.25 -1.08 3.75
C VAL A 33 -1.16 0.05 2.73
N ALA A 34 -1.47 -0.21 1.46
CA ALA A 34 -1.50 0.78 0.39
C ALA A 34 -2.50 1.91 0.66
N ALA A 35 -3.72 1.56 1.08
CA ALA A 35 -4.77 2.49 1.45
C ALA A 35 -4.35 3.36 2.64
N GLY A 36 -3.84 2.73 3.71
CA GLY A 36 -3.37 3.42 4.91
C GLY A 36 -2.23 4.38 4.64
N LEU A 37 -1.23 3.97 3.86
CA LEU A 37 -0.09 4.82 3.49
C LEU A 37 -0.50 5.96 2.56
N GLY A 38 -1.37 5.70 1.57
CA GLY A 38 -1.89 6.74 0.69
C GLY A 38 -2.63 7.83 1.47
N PHE A 39 -3.46 7.42 2.44
CA PHE A 39 -4.17 8.37 3.31
C PHE A 39 -3.23 9.10 4.27
N TYR A 40 -2.29 8.39 4.89
CA TYR A 40 -1.24 8.95 5.74
C TYR A 40 -0.47 10.07 5.04
N LEU A 41 0.03 9.80 3.83
CA LEU A 41 0.81 10.76 3.06
C LEU A 41 -0.03 11.98 2.66
N SER A 42 -1.32 11.80 2.35
CA SER A 42 -2.22 12.89 2.01
C SER A 42 -2.50 13.80 3.22
N LEU A 43 -2.76 13.23 4.39
CA LEU A 43 -2.95 14.01 5.62
C LEU A 43 -1.64 14.67 6.10
N ALA A 44 -0.50 13.99 5.97
CA ALA A 44 0.81 14.58 6.29
C ALA A 44 1.11 15.79 5.37
N LYS A 45 0.75 15.70 4.09
CA LYS A 45 0.87 16.82 3.13
C LYS A 45 -0.10 17.96 3.43
N ALA A 46 -1.18 17.70 4.18
CA ALA A 46 -2.09 18.71 4.72
C ALA A 46 -1.58 19.35 6.03
N ASN A 47 -0.32 19.13 6.42
CA ASN A 47 0.30 19.61 7.66
C ASN A 47 -0.41 19.14 8.94
N LYS A 48 -1.00 17.95 8.93
CA LYS A 48 -1.56 17.31 10.13
C LYS A 48 -0.51 16.41 10.80
N ASN A 49 -0.55 16.33 12.14
CA ASN A 49 0.26 15.33 12.85
C ASN A 49 -0.45 13.99 12.76
N VAL A 50 0.09 13.12 11.92
CA VAL A 50 -0.49 11.80 11.64
C VAL A 50 0.54 10.75 12.01
N ASN A 51 0.09 9.73 12.73
CA ASN A 51 0.85 8.52 13.00
C ASN A 51 0.11 7.34 12.37
N ILE A 52 0.85 6.32 11.91
CA ILE A 52 0.27 5.10 11.36
C ILE A 52 0.87 3.88 12.06
N GLY A 53 0.01 2.94 12.47
CA GLY A 53 0.43 1.74 13.18
C GLY A 53 -0.26 0.46 12.73
N SER A 54 0.49 -0.64 12.77
CA SER A 54 -0.02 -2.01 12.56
C SER A 54 0.62 -2.96 13.56
N PRO A 55 -0.12 -3.91 14.16
CA PRO A 55 0.46 -4.87 15.11
C PRO A 55 1.51 -5.80 14.50
N THR A 56 1.54 -5.92 13.17
CA THR A 56 2.41 -6.81 12.42
C THR A 56 3.49 -6.00 11.73
N GLU A 57 4.74 -6.47 11.83
CA GLU A 57 5.85 -5.83 11.13
C GLU A 57 5.67 -5.90 9.61
N MET A 58 6.12 -4.85 8.94
CA MET A 58 6.02 -4.75 7.49
C MET A 58 7.08 -5.63 6.83
N ILE A 59 6.62 -6.60 6.03
CA ILE A 59 7.48 -7.49 5.25
C ILE A 59 7.92 -6.85 3.92
N VAL A 60 8.91 -7.47 3.27
CA VAL A 60 9.47 -7.02 1.98
C VAL A 60 8.42 -6.88 0.87
N GLU A 61 7.30 -7.61 0.94
CA GLU A 61 6.19 -7.47 -0.03
C GLU A 61 5.67 -6.03 -0.12
N TYR A 62 5.70 -5.27 0.98
CA TYR A 62 5.22 -3.89 0.99
C TYR A 62 6.24 -2.88 0.48
N SER A 63 7.52 -3.25 0.29
CA SER A 63 8.62 -2.34 -0.09
C SER A 63 8.39 -1.56 -1.38
N SER A 64 7.45 -1.99 -2.22
CA SER A 64 7.04 -1.24 -3.40
C SER A 64 6.23 0.02 -3.09
N LEU A 65 5.63 0.11 -1.89
CA LEU A 65 4.83 1.22 -1.41
C LEU A 65 5.73 2.30 -0.81
N VAL A 66 5.33 3.56 -0.99
CA VAL A 66 6.03 4.72 -0.45
C VAL A 66 5.61 4.93 1.01
N GLY A 67 6.58 5.08 1.91
CA GLY A 67 6.36 5.41 3.32
C GLY A 67 6.13 4.22 4.26
N VAL A 68 6.46 2.99 3.84
CA VAL A 68 6.30 1.77 4.67
C VAL A 68 7.08 1.85 5.98
N ASP A 69 8.23 2.55 5.98
CA ASP A 69 9.07 2.81 7.15
C ASP A 69 8.38 3.64 8.25
N LYS A 70 7.29 4.33 7.89
CA LYS A 70 6.48 5.13 8.81
C LYS A 70 5.51 4.30 9.63
N ILE A 71 5.20 3.07 9.21
CA ILE A 71 4.34 2.17 9.96
C ILE A 71 5.10 1.67 11.18
N LYS A 72 4.57 1.98 12.35
CA LYS A 72 5.11 1.50 13.63
C LYS A 72 4.29 0.35 14.16
N ASP A 73 4.95 -0.52 14.91
CA ASP A 73 4.32 -1.67 15.54
C ASP A 73 3.67 -1.32 16.89
N THR A 74 3.94 -0.11 17.38
CA THR A 74 3.39 0.44 18.62
C THR A 74 2.40 1.55 18.33
N PHE A 75 1.43 1.70 19.23
CA PHE A 75 0.58 2.87 19.26
C PHE A 75 1.44 4.07 19.66
N GLN A 76 1.65 4.98 18.73
CA GLN A 76 2.22 6.30 19.03
C GLN A 76 1.05 7.27 19.12
N GLY A 77 0.49 7.38 20.34
CA GLY A 77 -0.39 8.49 20.70
C GLY A 77 0.37 9.83 20.61
N GLY A 78 -0.21 10.90 21.14
CA GLY A 78 0.55 12.17 21.27
C GLY A 78 1.87 11.99 22.04
N LYS A 79 2.67 13.05 22.15
CA LYS A 79 4.01 12.99 22.77
C LYS A 79 4.02 13.64 24.16
N ASP A 80 3.11 13.26 25.06
CA ASP A 80 3.02 13.93 26.36
C ASP A 80 4.04 13.39 27.38
N SER A 81 4.47 12.13 27.29
CA SER A 81 5.49 11.59 28.20
C SER A 81 6.52 10.73 27.46
N LEU A 82 7.79 10.91 27.79
CA LEU A 82 8.88 10.05 27.31
C LEU A 82 9.06 8.89 28.29
N VAL A 83 8.92 7.66 27.79
CA VAL A 83 9.18 6.42 28.52
C VAL A 83 10.51 5.85 28.06
N VAL A 84 11.39 5.65 29.04
CA VAL A 84 12.70 5.03 28.88
C VAL A 84 12.60 3.60 29.43
N SER A 85 12.71 2.60 28.54
CA SER A 85 12.61 1.17 28.88
C SER A 85 13.94 0.46 28.65
N PHE A 86 14.26 -0.53 29.47
CA PHE A 86 15.47 -1.35 29.36
C PHE A 86 15.21 -2.73 29.96
N ASP A 87 16.02 -3.73 29.58
CA ASP A 87 15.89 -5.09 30.09
C ASP A 87 16.06 -5.10 31.62
N TYR A 88 15.01 -5.49 32.35
CA TYR A 88 15.03 -5.58 33.80
C TYR A 88 15.41 -7.00 34.24
N ILE A 89 16.44 -7.09 35.07
CA ILE A 89 16.77 -8.30 35.84
C ILE A 89 16.22 -8.07 37.24
N GLU A 90 15.42 -9.00 37.73
CA GLU A 90 14.85 -8.94 39.07
C GLU A 90 15.95 -8.72 40.11
N ASP A 91 15.70 -7.81 41.05
CA ASP A 91 16.65 -7.40 42.10
C ASP A 91 17.95 -6.69 41.65
N ALA A 92 18.17 -6.43 40.36
CA ALA A 92 19.42 -5.86 39.86
C ALA A 92 19.57 -4.34 40.03
N ILE A 93 18.51 -3.61 40.39
CA ILE A 93 18.54 -2.15 40.57
C ILE A 93 18.70 -1.81 42.05
N GLU A 94 19.73 -1.05 42.40
CA GLU A 94 19.98 -0.55 43.76
C GLU A 94 19.26 0.80 43.97
N LYS A 95 19.39 1.73 43.01
CA LYS A 95 18.86 3.09 43.15
C LYS A 95 18.52 3.72 41.80
N VAL A 96 17.40 4.43 41.75
CA VAL A 96 17.04 5.34 40.66
C VAL A 96 16.98 6.76 41.21
N SER A 97 17.70 7.69 40.60
CA SER A 97 17.70 9.11 40.97
C SER A 97 17.72 10.00 39.73
N TYR A 98 17.32 11.26 39.87
CA TYR A 98 17.43 12.24 38.80
C TYR A 98 18.28 13.43 39.26
N ASN A 99 18.92 14.08 38.29
CA ASN A 99 19.80 15.24 38.47
C ASN A 99 19.50 16.23 37.31
N ILE A 100 19.55 17.53 37.58
CA ILE A 100 19.56 18.56 36.55
C ILE A 100 20.92 19.27 36.58
N GLU A 101 21.73 19.07 35.55
CA GLU A 101 23.08 19.65 35.41
C GLU A 101 23.21 20.27 34.02
N GLU A 102 23.76 21.50 33.95
CA GLU A 102 23.96 22.24 32.68
C GLU A 102 22.70 22.33 31.79
N GLY A 103 21.51 22.38 32.41
CA GLY A 103 20.23 22.41 31.69
C GLY A 103 19.80 21.07 31.08
N LYS A 104 20.47 19.96 31.42
CA LYS A 104 20.10 18.60 31.01
C LYS A 104 19.46 17.84 32.16
N PHE A 105 18.34 17.17 31.89
CA PHE A 105 17.72 16.23 32.82
C PHE A 105 18.41 14.86 32.71
N ASN A 106 19.09 14.45 33.76
CA ASN A 106 19.84 13.21 33.85
C ASN A 106 19.10 12.21 34.75
N LEU A 107 18.68 11.07 34.18
CA LEU A 107 18.20 9.94 34.96
C LEU A 107 19.37 9.00 35.26
N VAL A 108 19.73 8.85 36.54
CA VAL A 108 20.85 8.03 37.01
C VAL A 108 20.31 6.74 37.62
N ILE A 109 20.65 5.62 36.99
CA ILE A 109 20.24 4.27 37.42
C ILE A 109 21.49 3.54 37.88
N LYS A 110 21.51 3.14 39.16
CA LYS A 110 22.61 2.41 39.78
C LYS A 110 22.21 0.94 39.98
N PRO A 111 22.88 -0.01 39.32
CA PRO A 111 22.66 -1.44 39.56
C PRO A 111 23.29 -1.88 40.90
N LYS A 112 22.78 -2.98 41.49
CA LYS A 112 23.38 -3.62 42.67
C LYS A 112 24.77 -4.17 42.35
N ALA A 113 25.64 -4.20 43.36
CA ALA A 113 26.98 -4.80 43.26
C ALA A 113 26.90 -6.26 42.78
N GLY A 114 27.66 -6.59 41.73
CA GLY A 114 27.66 -7.92 41.10
C GLY A 114 26.82 -8.03 39.81
N HIS A 115 26.00 -7.03 39.49
CA HIS A 115 25.28 -6.96 38.21
C HIS A 115 26.01 -6.11 37.17
N PRO A 116 25.90 -6.44 35.86
CA PRO A 116 26.52 -5.66 34.80
C PRO A 116 25.91 -4.25 34.72
N PRO A 117 26.70 -3.24 34.30
CA PRO A 117 26.17 -1.91 34.04
C PRO A 117 25.15 -1.94 32.90
N LEU A 118 24.21 -1.00 32.93
CA LEU A 118 23.21 -0.82 31.87
C LEU A 118 23.90 -0.53 30.53
N ASP A 119 23.60 -1.35 29.52
CA ASP A 119 24.07 -1.14 28.16
C ASP A 119 23.25 -0.03 27.51
N SER A 120 23.92 1.05 27.11
CA SER A 120 23.29 2.21 26.45
C SER A 120 22.59 1.82 25.14
N LYS A 121 23.02 0.74 24.48
CA LYS A 121 22.39 0.24 23.25
C LYS A 121 21.08 -0.51 23.48
N LYS A 122 20.80 -0.92 24.72
CA LYS A 122 19.57 -1.63 25.10
C LYS A 122 18.51 -0.72 25.71
N VAL A 123 18.78 0.58 25.76
CA VAL A 123 17.81 1.58 26.22
C VAL A 123 16.88 1.92 25.07
N ASN A 124 15.62 1.54 25.22
CA ASN A 124 14.54 1.86 24.30
C ASN A 124 13.83 3.14 24.75
N TYR A 125 13.69 4.08 23.82
CA TYR A 125 12.91 5.29 24.01
C TYR A 125 11.57 5.15 23.31
N SER A 126 10.49 5.38 24.04
CA SER A 126 9.14 5.46 23.50
C SER A 126 8.45 6.69 24.06
N TYR A 127 7.43 7.19 23.37
CA TYR A 127 6.54 8.21 23.93
C TYR A 127 5.22 7.54 24.28
N THR A 128 4.71 7.84 25.47
CA THR A 128 3.40 7.39 25.96
C THR A 128 2.64 8.59 26.52
N GLY A 129 1.32 8.57 26.46
CA GLY A 129 0.52 9.72 26.87
C GLY A 129 0.46 10.78 25.77
N GLY A 130 -0.67 11.44 25.64
CA GLY A 130 -0.99 12.25 24.47
C GLY A 130 -2.40 11.98 23.99
N LYS A 131 -3.22 13.03 23.90
CA LYS A 131 -4.55 12.89 23.32
C LYS A 131 -4.44 12.59 21.82
N VAL A 132 -5.12 11.54 21.38
CA VAL A 132 -5.43 11.36 19.96
C VAL A 132 -6.84 11.90 19.78
N ASP A 133 -7.01 12.90 18.93
CA ASP A 133 -8.34 13.48 18.72
C ASP A 133 -9.16 12.58 17.80
N LEU A 134 -8.49 12.00 16.81
CA LEU A 134 -9.12 11.24 15.73
C LEU A 134 -8.34 9.99 15.36
N ILE A 135 -9.03 8.86 15.32
CA ILE A 135 -8.52 7.56 14.92
C ILE A 135 -9.22 7.13 13.63
N PHE A 136 -8.46 6.86 12.59
CA PHE A 136 -8.95 6.20 11.39
C PHE A 136 -8.57 4.73 11.44
N THR A 137 -9.55 3.84 11.41
CA THR A 137 -9.32 2.41 11.27
C THR A 137 -9.56 2.00 9.81
N ILE A 138 -8.56 1.40 9.17
CA ILE A 138 -8.59 1.07 7.73
C ILE A 138 -8.47 -0.45 7.56
N GLY A 139 -9.56 -1.08 7.09
CA GLY A 139 -9.62 -2.52 6.87
C GLY A 139 -9.71 -3.35 8.15
N VAL A 140 -10.20 -2.75 9.23
CA VAL A 140 -10.25 -3.37 10.56
C VAL A 140 -11.68 -3.83 10.82
N THR A 141 -11.90 -5.14 10.90
CA THR A 141 -13.25 -5.71 11.01
C THR A 141 -13.83 -5.57 12.43
N SER A 142 -12.96 -5.57 13.44
CA SER A 142 -13.28 -5.35 14.86
C SER A 142 -12.10 -4.68 15.57
N LEU A 143 -12.34 -3.93 16.64
CA LEU A 143 -11.26 -3.35 17.46
C LEU A 143 -10.32 -4.44 18.01
N GLY A 144 -10.82 -5.64 18.29
CA GLY A 144 -10.00 -6.79 18.68
C GLY A 144 -8.95 -7.18 17.63
N SER A 145 -9.22 -6.94 16.35
CA SER A 145 -8.28 -7.21 15.25
C SER A 145 -7.06 -6.28 15.23
N LEU A 146 -7.04 -5.23 16.04
CA LEU A 146 -5.88 -4.36 16.26
C LEU A 146 -4.88 -4.93 17.30
N GLY A 147 -5.17 -6.08 17.91
CA GLY A 147 -4.23 -6.78 18.81
C GLY A 147 -3.59 -5.85 19.86
N LYS A 148 -2.25 -5.88 19.96
CA LYS A 148 -1.48 -5.09 20.93
C LYS A 148 -1.72 -3.58 20.86
N ILE A 149 -2.07 -3.04 19.69
CA ILE A 149 -2.36 -1.61 19.52
C ILE A 149 -3.63 -1.23 20.28
N TYR A 150 -4.67 -2.07 20.26
CA TYR A 150 -5.90 -1.80 21.00
C TYR A 150 -5.79 -2.24 22.46
N GLN A 151 -5.30 -3.45 22.73
CA GLN A 151 -5.24 -4.01 24.09
C GLN A 151 -4.43 -3.13 25.06
N GLY A 152 -3.32 -2.56 24.61
CA GLY A 152 -2.49 -1.68 25.43
C GLY A 152 -3.00 -0.24 25.56
N ASN A 153 -4.01 0.16 24.78
CA ASN A 153 -4.41 1.56 24.62
C ASN A 153 -5.93 1.77 24.62
N GLN A 154 -6.72 0.85 25.19
CA GLN A 154 -8.19 0.88 25.15
C GLN A 154 -8.79 2.24 25.54
N LYS A 155 -8.28 2.83 26.63
CA LYS A 155 -8.70 4.15 27.11
C LYS A 155 -8.60 5.25 26.03
N PHE A 156 -7.56 5.23 25.20
CA PHE A 156 -7.43 6.19 24.11
C PHE A 156 -8.48 5.96 23.02
N PHE A 157 -8.78 4.70 22.69
CA PHE A 157 -9.85 4.39 21.73
C PHE A 157 -11.23 4.80 22.25
N ASP A 158 -11.47 4.72 23.56
CA ASP A 158 -12.74 5.13 24.16
C ASP A 158 -12.90 6.66 24.22
N GLU A 159 -11.81 7.40 24.41
CA GLU A 159 -11.80 8.87 24.48
C GLU A 159 -11.71 9.57 23.11
N SER A 160 -11.20 8.89 22.08
CA SER A 160 -11.02 9.43 20.73
C SER A 160 -12.26 9.25 19.84
N GLN A 161 -12.39 10.13 18.84
CA GLN A 161 -13.31 9.86 17.73
C GLN A 161 -12.70 8.80 16.80
N ILE A 162 -13.45 7.76 16.47
CA ILE A 162 -13.06 6.65 15.60
C ILE A 162 -13.88 6.72 14.30
N PHE A 163 -13.20 6.86 13.17
CA PHE A 163 -13.76 6.66 11.85
C PHE A 163 -13.30 5.32 11.29
N ASN A 164 -14.26 4.50 10.91
CA ASN A 164 -14.03 3.13 10.46
C ASN A 164 -14.29 3.02 8.97
N LEU A 165 -13.28 2.59 8.21
CA LEU A 165 -13.34 2.39 6.77
C LEU A 165 -12.96 0.96 6.44
N ASP A 166 -13.89 0.22 5.84
CA ASP A 166 -13.69 -1.20 5.50
C ASP A 166 -14.57 -1.61 4.31
N ASN A 167 -14.25 -2.75 3.70
CA ASN A 167 -15.10 -3.41 2.71
C ASN A 167 -15.51 -4.83 3.13
N ASN A 168 -15.20 -5.24 4.36
CA ASN A 168 -15.63 -6.52 4.89
C ASN A 168 -17.11 -6.47 5.33
N PRO A 169 -18.01 -7.33 4.81
CA PRO A 169 -19.39 -7.40 5.26
C PRO A 169 -19.56 -7.79 6.73
N GLN A 170 -18.55 -8.43 7.34
CA GLN A 170 -18.56 -8.84 8.76
C GLN A 170 -18.05 -7.74 9.71
N ASN A 171 -17.81 -6.53 9.21
CA ASN A 171 -17.36 -5.42 10.04
C ASN A 171 -18.41 -5.04 11.10
N GLN A 172 -17.96 -4.87 12.35
CA GLN A 172 -18.83 -4.62 13.50
C GLN A 172 -19.34 -3.18 13.61
N ARG A 173 -18.88 -2.27 12.75
CA ARG A 173 -19.30 -0.86 12.71
C ARG A 173 -19.12 -0.14 14.05
N TYR A 174 -17.95 -0.30 14.66
CA TYR A 174 -17.64 0.22 16.00
C TYR A 174 -17.27 1.72 16.05
N GLY A 175 -17.10 2.39 14.90
CA GLY A 175 -16.75 3.81 14.86
C GLY A 175 -17.96 4.73 15.06
N GLN A 176 -17.72 6.00 15.36
CA GLN A 176 -18.74 7.05 15.33
C GLN A 176 -19.23 7.29 13.89
N ILE A 177 -18.32 7.16 12.91
CA ILE A 177 -18.66 7.13 11.47
C ILE A 177 -18.13 5.81 10.89
N ASN A 178 -19.02 5.06 10.23
CA ASN A 178 -18.72 3.76 9.65
C ASN A 178 -18.91 3.76 8.13
N LEU A 179 -17.80 3.87 7.42
CA LEU A 179 -17.67 3.83 5.97
C LEU A 179 -17.40 2.39 5.54
N VAL A 180 -18.39 1.52 5.73
CA VAL A 180 -18.29 0.10 5.37
C VAL A 180 -19.06 -0.15 4.08
N GLU A 181 -18.34 -0.40 2.98
CA GLU A 181 -18.90 -0.67 1.65
C GLU A 181 -18.53 -2.07 1.15
N PRO A 182 -19.35 -3.11 1.41
CA PRO A 182 -19.06 -4.49 1.04
C PRO A 182 -18.96 -4.76 -0.47
N ARG A 183 -19.57 -3.90 -1.30
CA ARG A 183 -19.48 -4.00 -2.76
C ARG A 183 -18.15 -3.52 -3.29
N ALA A 184 -17.40 -2.75 -2.51
CA ALA A 184 -16.11 -2.22 -2.93
C ALA A 184 -15.11 -3.34 -3.22
N ALA A 185 -14.50 -3.31 -4.41
CA ALA A 185 -13.49 -4.26 -4.84
C ALA A 185 -12.15 -4.11 -4.09
N SER A 186 -11.91 -2.93 -3.50
CA SER A 186 -10.67 -2.56 -2.82
C SER A 186 -10.95 -1.53 -1.71
N ILE A 187 -10.10 -1.49 -0.68
CA ILE A 187 -10.08 -0.46 0.36
C ILE A 187 -9.36 0.79 -0.17
N SER A 188 -8.30 0.62 -0.96
CA SER A 188 -7.60 1.74 -1.61
C SER A 188 -8.53 2.57 -2.50
N GLN A 189 -9.53 1.95 -3.14
CA GLN A 189 -10.52 2.69 -3.92
C GLN A 189 -11.41 3.58 -3.03
N GLN A 190 -11.80 3.09 -1.85
CA GLN A 190 -12.60 3.86 -0.91
C GLN A 190 -11.79 5.04 -0.35
N VAL A 191 -10.52 4.81 -0.02
CA VAL A 191 -9.61 5.87 0.41
C VAL A 191 -9.39 6.90 -0.71
N ALA A 192 -9.27 6.47 -1.97
CA ALA A 192 -9.16 7.39 -3.10
C ALA A 192 -10.39 8.32 -3.20
N PHE A 193 -11.60 7.77 -3.04
CA PHE A 193 -12.82 8.57 -2.98
C PHE A 193 -12.87 9.50 -1.78
N LEU A 194 -12.47 9.01 -0.59
CA LEU A 194 -12.41 9.83 0.62
C LEU A 194 -11.48 11.04 0.42
N ILE A 195 -10.27 10.82 -0.11
CA ILE A 195 -9.30 11.88 -0.42
C ILE A 195 -9.90 12.89 -1.40
N ALA A 196 -10.58 12.43 -2.45
CA ALA A 196 -11.22 13.30 -3.43
C ALA A 196 -12.35 14.14 -2.83
N GLN A 197 -13.23 13.52 -2.03
CA GLN A 197 -14.37 14.19 -1.39
C GLN A 197 -13.92 15.20 -0.33
N LEU A 198 -12.89 14.87 0.44
CA LEU A 198 -12.29 15.76 1.43
C LEU A 198 -11.38 16.83 0.81
N ARG A 199 -11.12 16.77 -0.50
CA ARG A 199 -10.21 17.67 -1.23
C ARG A 199 -8.82 17.76 -0.58
N LEU A 200 -8.33 16.62 -0.08
CA LEU A 200 -7.02 16.56 0.55
C LEU A 200 -5.91 16.73 -0.50
N PRO A 201 -4.75 17.28 -0.12
CA PRO A 201 -3.63 17.44 -1.03
C PRO A 201 -3.08 16.07 -1.44
N THR A 202 -2.70 15.96 -2.72
CA THR A 202 -2.28 14.70 -3.34
C THR A 202 -0.99 14.88 -4.15
N ASN A 203 -0.33 13.77 -4.49
CA ASN A 203 0.82 13.72 -5.38
C ASN A 203 0.94 12.32 -6.03
N GLY A 204 1.93 12.16 -6.90
CA GLY A 204 2.15 10.91 -7.63
C GLY A 204 2.45 9.71 -6.73
N ASP A 205 3.11 9.91 -5.59
CA ASP A 205 3.41 8.83 -4.63
C ASP A 205 2.14 8.31 -3.95
N ILE A 206 1.26 9.21 -3.49
CA ILE A 206 -0.06 8.89 -2.94
C ILE A 206 -0.87 8.11 -3.98
N GLY A 207 -0.94 8.63 -5.21
CA GLY A 207 -1.65 7.95 -6.29
C GLY A 207 -1.04 6.58 -6.62
N THR A 208 0.28 6.45 -6.57
CA THR A 208 0.99 5.19 -6.84
C THR A 208 0.68 4.13 -5.77
N ASN A 209 0.67 4.51 -4.49
CA ASN A 209 0.26 3.59 -3.43
C ASN A 209 -1.17 3.08 -3.68
N LEU A 210 -2.12 4.00 -3.87
CA LEU A 210 -3.54 3.66 -4.03
C LEU A 210 -3.79 2.80 -5.28
N ILE A 211 -3.20 3.12 -6.44
CA ILE A 211 -3.41 2.32 -7.65
C ILE A 211 -2.82 0.91 -7.50
N LEU A 212 -1.66 0.76 -6.84
CA LEU A 212 -1.07 -0.56 -6.60
C LEU A 212 -1.97 -1.40 -5.67
N GLY A 213 -2.56 -0.78 -4.64
CA GLY A 213 -3.54 -1.43 -3.77
C GLY A 213 -4.78 -1.91 -4.53
N ILE A 214 -5.36 -1.03 -5.36
CA ILE A 214 -6.50 -1.37 -6.23
C ILE A 214 -6.15 -2.53 -7.16
N GLU A 215 -5.03 -2.46 -7.87
CA GLU A 215 -4.59 -3.51 -8.79
C GLU A 215 -4.38 -4.85 -8.08
N ARG A 216 -3.76 -4.83 -6.90
CA ARG A 216 -3.47 -6.06 -6.16
C ARG A 216 -4.74 -6.70 -5.60
N ALA A 217 -5.65 -5.92 -5.03
CA ALA A 217 -6.94 -6.39 -4.53
C ALA A 217 -7.84 -6.95 -5.65
N THR A 218 -7.78 -6.33 -6.83
CA THR A 218 -8.65 -6.68 -7.97
C THR A 218 -8.03 -7.67 -8.95
N ARG A 219 -6.80 -8.17 -8.70
CA ARG A 219 -6.04 -9.00 -9.65
C ARG A 219 -5.94 -8.33 -11.02
N GLN A 220 -5.39 -7.12 -11.04
CA GLN A 220 -5.30 -6.25 -12.21
C GLN A 220 -6.67 -6.03 -12.89
N PHE A 221 -7.68 -5.61 -12.09
CA PHE A 221 -9.04 -5.33 -12.57
C PHE A 221 -9.81 -6.55 -13.11
N ALA A 222 -9.35 -7.78 -12.86
CA ALA A 222 -10.02 -9.01 -13.28
C ALA A 222 -11.05 -9.55 -12.27
N SER A 223 -11.13 -8.98 -11.07
CA SER A 223 -12.08 -9.40 -10.03
C SER A 223 -13.54 -9.11 -10.44
N PRO A 224 -14.51 -10.00 -10.14
CA PRO A 224 -15.93 -9.76 -10.44
C PRO A 224 -16.55 -8.61 -9.64
N LYS A 225 -15.89 -8.14 -8.58
CA LYS A 225 -16.32 -6.95 -7.82
C LYS A 225 -15.98 -5.63 -8.52
N VAL A 226 -15.16 -5.66 -9.57
CA VAL A 226 -14.75 -4.47 -10.30
C VAL A 226 -15.95 -3.86 -11.00
N ASP A 227 -16.16 -2.57 -10.77
CA ASP A 227 -17.26 -1.78 -11.28
C ASP A 227 -16.76 -0.42 -11.81
N SER A 228 -17.69 0.43 -12.27
CA SER A 228 -17.35 1.78 -12.73
C SER A 228 -16.62 2.60 -11.67
N ALA A 229 -17.02 2.47 -10.40
CA ALA A 229 -16.38 3.16 -9.29
C ALA A 229 -14.90 2.74 -9.12
N THR A 230 -14.58 1.46 -9.34
CA THR A 230 -13.20 0.97 -9.32
C THR A 230 -12.34 1.67 -10.39
N PHE A 231 -12.88 1.84 -11.61
CA PHE A 231 -12.17 2.54 -12.68
C PHE A 231 -12.10 4.06 -12.47
N GLU A 232 -13.12 4.68 -11.87
CA GLU A 232 -13.09 6.09 -11.48
C GLU A 232 -12.00 6.35 -10.43
N ALA A 233 -11.89 5.50 -9.40
CA ALA A 233 -10.83 5.58 -8.42
C ALA A 233 -9.45 5.41 -9.06
N ALA A 234 -9.31 4.47 -9.99
CA ALA A 234 -8.07 4.28 -10.73
C ALA A 234 -7.71 5.50 -11.60
N ALA A 235 -8.69 6.08 -12.30
CA ALA A 235 -8.52 7.29 -13.09
C ALA A 235 -8.11 8.49 -12.20
N PHE A 236 -8.73 8.62 -11.02
CA PHE A 236 -8.34 9.62 -10.02
C PHE A 236 -6.89 9.43 -9.59
N CYS A 237 -6.45 8.19 -9.34
CA CYS A 237 -5.05 7.90 -9.03
C CYS A 237 -4.09 8.32 -10.13
N LEU A 238 -4.41 8.01 -11.40
CA LEU A 238 -3.60 8.45 -12.54
C LEU A 238 -3.56 9.98 -12.66
N LYS A 239 -4.69 10.66 -12.39
CA LYS A 239 -4.76 12.12 -12.36
C LYS A 239 -3.87 12.74 -11.29
N MET A 240 -3.68 12.06 -10.15
CA MET A 240 -2.72 12.47 -9.11
C MET A 240 -1.25 12.32 -9.55
N GLY A 241 -0.98 11.70 -10.70
CA GLY A 241 0.37 11.43 -11.20
C GLY A 241 0.90 10.04 -10.82
N ALA A 242 0.02 9.09 -10.50
CA ALA A 242 0.40 7.72 -10.16
C ALA A 242 1.21 7.06 -11.29
N ARG A 243 2.26 6.33 -10.93
CA ARG A 243 3.06 5.55 -11.88
C ARG A 243 2.84 4.06 -11.67
N ARG A 244 2.30 3.41 -12.69
CA ARG A 244 2.18 1.94 -12.73
C ARG A 244 3.54 1.34 -13.03
N LYS A 245 4.10 0.57 -12.10
CA LYS A 245 5.33 -0.21 -12.35
C LYS A 245 4.94 -1.43 -13.19
N MET A 246 5.08 -1.31 -14.51
CA MET A 246 4.96 -2.47 -15.39
C MET A 246 6.10 -3.43 -15.04
N LYS A 247 5.79 -4.66 -14.63
CA LYS A 247 6.81 -5.71 -14.64
C LYS A 247 7.29 -5.80 -16.09
N PRO A 248 8.59 -5.60 -16.39
CA PRO A 248 9.05 -5.80 -17.74
C PRO A 248 8.63 -7.22 -18.12
N PHE A 249 7.92 -7.36 -19.25
CA PHE A 249 7.79 -8.67 -19.88
C PHE A 249 9.23 -9.14 -20.07
N LEU A 250 9.68 -10.03 -19.19
CA LEU A 250 10.81 -10.89 -19.51
C LEU A 250 10.29 -11.60 -20.77
N LYS A 251 10.73 -11.14 -21.94
CA LYS A 251 10.74 -12.00 -23.11
C LYS A 251 11.54 -13.19 -22.64
N GLU A 252 10.85 -14.25 -22.22
CA GLU A 252 11.40 -15.58 -22.41
C GLU A 252 11.86 -15.57 -23.86
N ARG A 253 13.17 -15.43 -24.04
CA ARG A 253 13.80 -15.87 -25.27
C ARG A 253 13.38 -17.32 -25.31
N ARG A 254 12.30 -17.63 -26.03
CA ARG A 254 11.98 -18.98 -26.44
C ARG A 254 13.25 -19.42 -27.13
N GLY A 255 14.11 -20.13 -26.40
CA GLY A 255 15.27 -20.78 -26.98
C GLY A 255 14.70 -21.58 -28.12
N LYS A 256 15.18 -21.32 -29.34
CA LYS A 256 14.82 -22.19 -30.47
C LYS A 256 15.04 -23.63 -29.96
N PRO A 257 14.04 -24.52 -30.02
CA PRO A 257 14.24 -25.88 -29.58
C PRO A 257 15.49 -26.41 -30.28
N PRO A 258 16.38 -27.15 -29.58
CA PRO A 258 17.60 -27.66 -30.19
C PRO A 258 17.23 -28.40 -31.47
N LEU A 259 17.82 -28.00 -32.58
CA LEU A 259 17.62 -28.67 -33.87
C LEU A 259 17.94 -30.15 -33.66
N LYS A 260 16.98 -31.03 -33.96
CA LYS A 260 17.22 -32.47 -33.92
C LYS A 260 18.39 -32.78 -34.87
N PRO A 261 19.35 -33.64 -34.48
CA PRO A 261 20.39 -34.09 -35.40
C PRO A 261 19.75 -34.69 -36.64
N MET A 262 20.17 -34.23 -37.81
CA MET A 262 19.70 -34.73 -39.09
C MET A 262 20.09 -36.22 -39.20
N PRO A 263 19.19 -37.13 -39.62
CA PRO A 263 19.52 -38.55 -39.71
C PRO A 263 20.67 -38.78 -40.70
N PRO A 264 21.67 -39.61 -40.36
CA PRO A 264 22.79 -39.89 -41.23
C PRO A 264 22.34 -40.88 -42.30
N LYS A 265 21.67 -40.40 -43.36
CA LYS A 265 21.44 -41.10 -44.64
C LYS A 265 20.67 -40.20 -45.60
N VAL A 266 21.34 -39.16 -46.11
CA VAL A 266 21.07 -38.68 -47.47
C VAL A 266 22.43 -38.50 -48.12
N SER A 267 22.93 -39.57 -48.73
CA SER A 267 24.06 -39.48 -49.64
C SER A 267 23.59 -38.63 -50.81
N ALA A 268 24.20 -37.44 -50.97
CA ALA A 268 23.98 -36.58 -52.12
C ALA A 268 24.61 -37.24 -53.35
N LYS A 269 23.89 -38.17 -53.97
CA LYS A 269 24.15 -38.56 -55.36
C LYS A 269 22.98 -38.05 -56.20
N LYS A 270 23.19 -36.90 -56.81
CA LYS A 270 22.31 -36.32 -57.82
C LYS A 270 22.36 -37.25 -59.05
N PRO A 271 21.24 -37.84 -59.52
CA PRO A 271 21.22 -38.51 -60.81
C PRO A 271 21.46 -37.49 -61.94
N PRO A 272 22.01 -37.89 -63.10
CA PRO A 272 22.19 -36.99 -64.24
C PRO A 272 20.83 -36.43 -64.69
N PRO A 273 20.76 -35.16 -65.12
CA PRO A 273 19.52 -34.57 -65.63
C PRO A 273 19.12 -35.25 -66.96
N GLU A 274 17.84 -35.63 -67.06
CA GLU A 274 17.21 -35.99 -68.32
C GLU A 274 17.07 -34.74 -69.22
N PRO A 275 17.06 -34.87 -70.56
CA PRO A 275 16.99 -33.72 -71.47
C PRO A 275 15.67 -32.95 -71.28
N GLU A 276 15.78 -31.63 -71.07
CA GLU A 276 14.65 -30.71 -70.94
C GLU A 276 13.86 -30.61 -72.27
N GLU A 277 12.56 -30.90 -72.24
CA GLU A 277 11.63 -30.38 -73.24
C GLU A 277 11.37 -28.90 -72.94
N GLU A 278 11.66 -28.03 -73.91
CA GLU A 278 11.41 -26.58 -73.83
C GLU A 278 9.90 -26.28 -73.76
N GLU A 279 9.35 -26.07 -72.56
CA GLU A 279 8.04 -25.41 -72.41
C GLU A 279 8.21 -23.88 -72.56
N LYS A 280 7.74 -23.36 -73.70
CA LYS A 280 7.68 -21.92 -74.00
C LYS A 280 6.79 -21.18 -72.97
N PRO A 281 7.18 -19.98 -72.49
CA PRO A 281 6.38 -19.22 -71.53
C PRO A 281 5.08 -18.70 -72.16
N LYS A 282 3.99 -18.76 -71.39
CA LYS A 282 2.64 -18.32 -71.79
C LYS A 282 2.59 -16.80 -72.09
N PRO A 283 1.88 -16.36 -73.13
CA PRO A 283 1.96 -15.00 -73.68
C PRO A 283 1.03 -13.98 -72.99
N ASP A 284 0.84 -14.08 -71.68
CA ASP A 284 -0.19 -13.29 -70.96
C ASP A 284 0.40 -12.17 -70.07
N TRP A 285 1.65 -11.80 -70.34
CA TRP A 285 2.38 -10.76 -69.60
C TRP A 285 2.45 -9.41 -70.34
N LEU A 286 1.90 -9.32 -71.56
CA LEU A 286 2.11 -8.20 -72.48
C LEU A 286 0.90 -7.27 -72.66
N GLU A 287 -0.19 -7.43 -71.90
CA GLU A 287 -1.31 -6.50 -71.96
C GLU A 287 -1.29 -5.48 -70.80
N PRO A 288 -1.22 -4.17 -71.08
CA PRO A 288 -1.28 -3.15 -70.03
C PRO A 288 -2.70 -3.07 -69.45
N LYS A 289 -2.82 -3.15 -68.11
CA LYS A 289 -4.09 -2.99 -67.39
C LYS A 289 -4.60 -1.56 -67.54
N ILE A 290 -5.60 -1.35 -68.39
CA ILE A 290 -6.33 -0.08 -68.51
C ILE A 290 -7.37 0.00 -67.37
N TYR A 291 -7.17 0.92 -66.43
CA TYR A 291 -8.14 1.22 -65.37
C TYR A 291 -9.17 2.23 -65.92
N LYS A 292 -10.39 1.80 -66.21
CA LYS A 292 -11.52 2.71 -66.49
C LYS A 292 -12.18 3.11 -65.18
N GLY A 293 -11.97 4.35 -64.75
CA GLY A 293 -12.75 4.97 -63.67
C GLY A 293 -14.14 5.32 -64.18
N GLU A 294 -15.17 4.61 -63.71
CA GLU A 294 -16.55 5.08 -63.81
C GLU A 294 -16.81 6.10 -62.72
N GLY A 295 -16.74 7.38 -63.10
CA GLY A 295 -17.45 8.45 -62.42
C GLY A 295 -18.84 8.62 -63.04
N ARG A 296 -19.85 8.80 -62.19
CA ARG A 296 -21.07 9.58 -62.45
C ARG A 296 -21.67 9.95 -61.09
N VAL A 297 -21.62 11.24 -60.71
CA VAL A 297 -22.66 12.27 -60.87
C VAL A 297 -23.93 11.90 -60.11
#